data_AF-A0A7C5L2Z7-F1
#
_entry.id   AF-A0A7C5L2Z7-F1
#
_cell.length_a   1.000
_cell.length_b   1.000
_cell.length_c   1.000
_cell.angle_alpha   90.00
_cell.angle_beta   90.00
_cell.angle_gamma   90.00
#
_symmetry.space_group_name_H-M   'P 1'
#
loop_
_entity.id
_entity.type
_entity.pdbx_description
1 polymer ?
#
loop_
_entity_poly.entity_id
_entity_poly.type
_entity_poly.pdbx_seq_one_letter_code
_entity_poly.pdbx_strand_id
1 'polypeptide(L)'
;MPLLSLLKRKTAERTRSHLRVGIPRALNLWSTHRFWIRFLKELGIPPGNIIFSSDTSEEQYREHGKGRIGMDSCYPVKCLAGHIGELLASRKVNVLLVPMIYSLPSFLKGHVIDNLSCTRVMMGPENIRAGFIREEDEFARAGVRYVAPFVSFAEPHLLPKQLYESLKDAFGVSYEEVERAVREGLED
;
A
#
# COMPACT_ATOMS: atom_id res chain seq x y z
N MET A 1 -5.98 3.92 36.14
CA MET A 1 -6.34 4.57 34.85
C MET A 1 -5.80 3.92 33.55
N PRO A 2 -4.87 2.92 33.53
CA PRO A 2 -4.50 2.24 32.27
C PRO A 2 -5.56 1.23 31.80
N LEU A 3 -6.26 0.60 32.75
CA LEU A 3 -7.18 -0.49 32.48
C LEU A 3 -8.45 -0.04 31.76
N LEU A 4 -8.95 1.18 32.04
CA LEU A 4 -10.10 1.77 31.36
C LEU A 4 -9.77 2.22 29.92
N SER A 5 -8.53 2.63 29.64
CA SER A 5 -8.11 2.90 28.25
C SER A 5 -7.90 1.59 27.49
N LEU A 6 -7.41 0.54 28.14
CA LEU A 6 -7.31 -0.82 27.58
C LEU A 6 -8.68 -1.46 27.31
N LEU A 7 -9.65 -1.24 28.21
CA LEU A 7 -11.03 -1.72 28.05
C LEU A 7 -11.81 -0.92 27.01
N LYS A 8 -11.59 0.40 26.89
CA LYS A 8 -12.08 1.22 25.76
C LYS A 8 -11.42 0.80 24.43
N ARG A 9 -10.12 0.47 24.42
CA ARG A 9 -9.42 -0.12 23.25
C ARG A 9 -10.08 -1.41 22.79
N LYS A 10 -10.46 -2.30 23.72
CA LYS A 10 -11.12 -3.57 23.41
C LYS A 10 -12.59 -3.48 22.98
N THR A 11 -13.30 -2.39 23.28
CA THR A 11 -14.76 -2.32 23.10
C THR A 11 -15.23 -1.60 21.82
N ALA A 12 -14.32 -1.06 21.00
CA ALA A 12 -14.71 -0.38 19.75
C ALA A 12 -13.75 -0.57 18.55
N GLU A 13 -12.70 -1.40 18.64
CA GLU A 13 -11.95 -1.79 17.44
C GLU A 13 -12.74 -2.85 16.65
N ARG A 14 -13.39 -2.41 15.56
CA ARG A 14 -13.93 -3.35 14.57
C ARG A 14 -12.76 -4.12 13.98
N THR A 15 -12.62 -5.38 14.38
CA THR A 15 -11.66 -6.29 13.74
C THR A 15 -12.08 -6.49 12.28
N ARG A 16 -11.14 -6.25 11.36
CA ARG A 16 -11.34 -6.36 9.91
C ARG A 16 -10.82 -7.70 9.39
N SER A 17 -11.02 -8.78 10.16
CA SER A 17 -10.50 -10.13 9.89
C SER A 17 -11.04 -10.79 8.63
N HIS A 18 -12.13 -10.27 8.07
CA HIS A 18 -12.66 -10.70 6.78
C HIS A 18 -11.90 -10.09 5.58
N LEU A 19 -11.14 -9.01 5.78
CA LEU A 19 -10.37 -8.35 4.73
C LEU A 19 -8.99 -8.98 4.61
N ARG A 20 -8.64 -9.41 3.40
CA ARG A 20 -7.29 -9.80 2.98
C ARG A 20 -6.70 -8.69 2.12
N VAL A 21 -5.56 -8.15 2.54
CA VAL A 21 -4.91 -7.01 1.90
C VAL A 21 -3.68 -7.48 1.15
N GLY A 22 -3.68 -7.35 -0.17
CA GLY A 22 -2.52 -7.60 -1.01
C GLY A 22 -1.59 -6.40 -1.08
N ILE A 23 -0.29 -6.60 -0.91
CA ILE A 23 0.74 -5.57 -1.03
C ILE A 23 1.84 -6.07 -1.97
N PRO A 24 2.15 -5.38 -3.07
CA PRO A 24 3.21 -5.82 -3.97
C PRO A 24 4.58 -5.66 -3.31
N ARG A 25 5.44 -6.68 -3.41
CA ARG A 25 6.81 -6.68 -2.87
C ARG A 25 7.78 -5.99 -3.83
N ALA A 26 7.52 -4.72 -4.13
CA ALA A 26 8.21 -3.95 -5.17
C ALA A 26 8.59 -2.53 -4.73
N LEU A 27 9.64 -1.96 -5.34
CA LEU A 27 10.05 -0.56 -5.14
C LEU A 27 10.23 -0.20 -3.65
N ASN A 28 9.83 1.01 -3.25
CA ASN A 28 10.02 1.51 -1.89
C ASN A 28 9.18 0.79 -0.82
N LEU A 29 8.24 -0.09 -1.20
CA LEU A 29 7.56 -0.95 -0.23
C LEU A 29 8.55 -1.84 0.53
N TRP A 30 9.69 -2.20 -0.05
CA TRP A 30 10.76 -2.90 0.67
C TRP A 30 11.31 -2.11 1.83
N SER A 31 11.52 -0.81 1.68
CA SER A 31 12.05 0.04 2.76
C SER A 31 10.96 0.42 3.76
N THR A 32 9.70 0.50 3.33
CA THR A 32 8.58 0.96 4.16
C THR A 32 7.69 -0.18 4.67
N HIS A 33 8.02 -1.45 4.44
CA HIS A 33 7.15 -2.60 4.77
C HIS A 33 6.78 -2.64 6.26
N ARG A 34 7.70 -2.25 7.14
CA ARG A 34 7.48 -2.20 8.60
C ARG A 34 6.31 -1.29 8.95
N PHE A 35 6.30 -0.09 8.38
CA PHE A 35 5.20 0.85 8.51
C PHE A 35 3.89 0.22 8.07
N TRP A 36 3.83 -0.36 6.86
CA TRP A 36 2.58 -0.92 6.32
C TRP A 36 2.04 -2.08 7.14
N ILE A 37 2.91 -2.98 7.61
CA ILE A 37 2.51 -4.11 8.45
C ILE A 37 1.92 -3.60 9.77
N ARG A 38 2.61 -2.66 10.44
CA ARG A 38 2.13 -2.13 11.72
C ARG A 38 0.88 -1.27 11.55
N PHE A 39 0.86 -0.37 10.57
CA PHE A 39 -0.29 0.45 10.22
C PHE A 39 -1.55 -0.39 9.97
N LEU A 40 -1.46 -1.42 9.13
CA LEU A 40 -2.62 -2.29 8.84
C LEU A 40 -3.05 -3.11 10.06
N LYS A 41 -2.09 -3.58 10.87
CA LYS A 41 -2.39 -4.26 12.13
C LYS A 41 -3.18 -3.36 13.09
N GLU A 42 -2.79 -2.09 13.22
CA GLU A 42 -3.48 -1.10 14.06
C GLU A 42 -4.84 -0.68 13.50
N LEU A 43 -5.03 -0.78 12.19
CA LEU A 43 -6.35 -0.70 11.56
C LEU A 43 -7.20 -1.97 11.77
N GLY A 44 -6.71 -2.96 12.51
CA GLY A 44 -7.44 -4.19 12.84
C GLY A 44 -7.39 -5.26 11.74
N ILE A 45 -6.42 -5.20 10.83
CA ILE A 45 -6.14 -6.27 9.85
C ILE A 45 -5.22 -7.30 10.51
N PRO A 46 -5.63 -8.57 10.65
CA PRO A 46 -4.77 -9.60 11.22
C PRO A 46 -3.49 -9.79 10.37
N PRO A 47 -2.32 -10.07 10.98
CA PRO A 47 -1.07 -10.28 10.24
C PRO A 47 -1.16 -11.35 9.14
N GLY A 48 -1.91 -12.44 9.38
CA GLY A 48 -2.14 -13.50 8.39
C GLY A 48 -2.96 -13.08 7.16
N ASN A 49 -3.59 -11.90 7.21
CA ASN A 49 -4.36 -11.32 6.11
C ASN A 49 -3.58 -10.27 5.33
N ILE A 50 -2.34 -9.97 5.72
CA ILE A 50 -1.45 -9.07 4.97
C ILE A 50 -0.62 -9.96 4.03
N ILE A 51 -0.97 -9.94 2.75
CA ILE A 51 -0.42 -10.86 1.75
C ILE A 51 0.54 -10.11 0.84
N PHE A 52 1.82 -10.45 0.90
CA PHE A 52 2.79 -9.97 -0.06
C PHE A 52 2.83 -10.87 -1.30
N SER A 53 3.11 -10.29 -2.46
CA SER A 53 3.44 -11.04 -3.68
C SER A 53 4.74 -11.84 -3.50
N SER A 54 4.99 -12.80 -4.39
CA SER A 54 6.26 -13.55 -4.40
C SER A 54 7.46 -12.66 -4.72
N ASP A 55 8.66 -13.21 -4.57
CA ASP A 55 9.91 -12.57 -4.97
C ASP A 55 9.87 -12.20 -6.46
N THR A 56 10.48 -11.06 -6.78
CA THR A 56 10.54 -10.56 -8.15
C THR A 56 11.28 -11.55 -9.04
N SER A 57 10.62 -12.01 -10.10
CA SER A 57 11.25 -12.84 -11.14
C SER A 57 10.77 -12.44 -12.53
N GLU A 58 11.56 -12.76 -13.56
CA GLU A 58 11.15 -12.54 -14.95
C GLU A 58 9.91 -13.35 -15.31
N GLU A 59 9.77 -14.54 -14.74
CA GLU A 59 8.61 -15.42 -14.92
C GLU A 59 7.34 -14.78 -14.35
N GLN A 60 7.39 -14.25 -13.12
CA GLN A 60 6.28 -13.52 -12.51
C GLN A 60 5.83 -12.35 -13.40
N TYR A 61 6.77 -11.58 -13.93
CA TYR A 61 6.45 -10.49 -14.86
C TYR A 61 5.82 -11.01 -16.16
N ARG A 62 6.39 -12.06 -16.75
CA ARG A 62 5.93 -12.64 -18.03
C ARG A 62 4.50 -13.19 -17.91
N GLU A 63 4.20 -13.88 -16.80
CA GLU A 63 2.90 -14.52 -16.57
C GLU A 63 1.82 -13.52 -16.17
N HIS A 64 2.15 -12.54 -15.32
CA HIS A 64 1.15 -11.69 -14.66
C HIS A 64 1.18 -10.21 -15.07
N GLY A 65 2.29 -9.71 -15.61
CA GLY A 65 2.48 -8.27 -15.86
C GLY A 65 2.64 -7.87 -17.33
N LYS A 66 2.95 -8.82 -18.23
CA LYS A 66 3.23 -8.53 -19.64
C LYS A 66 2.03 -7.84 -20.30
N GLY A 67 2.29 -6.74 -21.02
CA GLY A 67 1.27 -5.99 -21.76
C GLY A 67 0.41 -5.04 -20.90
N ARG A 68 0.72 -4.90 -19.60
CA ARG A 68 0.01 -4.00 -18.66
C ARG A 68 0.75 -2.70 -18.39
N ILE A 69 1.83 -2.45 -19.12
CA ILE A 69 2.67 -1.27 -18.95
C ILE A 69 2.34 -0.29 -20.08
N GLY A 70 1.71 0.82 -19.73
CA GLY A 70 1.36 1.91 -20.66
C GLY A 70 2.43 2.98 -20.83
N MET A 71 3.57 2.86 -20.14
CA MET A 71 4.63 3.87 -20.18
C MET A 71 6.04 3.27 -20.18
N ASP A 72 6.96 3.94 -20.87
CA ASP A 72 8.38 3.61 -20.80
C ASP A 72 8.90 3.82 -19.38
N SER A 73 9.36 2.74 -18.77
CA SER A 73 9.73 2.69 -17.36
C SER A 73 10.96 1.81 -17.12
N CYS A 74 11.66 2.07 -16.02
CA CYS A 74 12.78 1.24 -15.59
C CYS A 74 12.28 -0.15 -15.15
N TYR A 75 13.16 -1.15 -15.22
CA TYR A 75 12.82 -2.55 -14.91
C TYR A 75 12.10 -2.75 -13.56
N PRO A 76 12.52 -2.13 -12.44
CA PRO A 76 11.82 -2.29 -11.16
C PRO A 76 10.34 -1.86 -11.19
N VAL A 77 10.02 -0.83 -11.97
CA VAL A 77 8.63 -0.37 -12.14
C VAL A 77 7.87 -1.33 -13.06
N LYS A 78 8.53 -1.93 -14.06
CA LYS A 78 7.92 -2.98 -14.87
C LYS A 78 7.52 -4.20 -14.04
N CYS A 79 8.38 -4.59 -13.09
CA CYS A 79 8.10 -5.71 -12.18
C CYS A 79 6.85 -5.49 -11.32
N LEU A 80 6.49 -4.23 -10.98
CA LEU A 80 5.26 -3.94 -10.22
C LEU A 80 4.00 -4.47 -10.93
N ALA A 81 3.97 -4.50 -12.27
CA ALA A 81 2.87 -5.11 -13.01
C ALA A 81 2.75 -6.62 -12.75
N GLY A 82 3.87 -7.33 -12.68
CA GLY A 82 3.90 -8.75 -12.32
C GLY A 82 3.36 -9.00 -10.90
N HIS A 83 3.80 -8.20 -9.94
CA HIS A 83 3.34 -8.31 -8.55
C HIS A 83 1.84 -8.02 -8.39
N ILE A 84 1.32 -6.98 -9.05
CA ILE A 84 -0.12 -6.66 -9.05
C ILE A 84 -0.92 -7.80 -9.67
N GLY A 85 -0.49 -8.30 -10.84
CA GLY A 85 -1.18 -9.38 -11.52
C GLY A 85 -1.17 -10.71 -10.73
N GLU A 86 -0.06 -11.05 -10.07
CA GLU A 86 0.03 -12.25 -9.23
C GLU A 86 -0.94 -12.17 -8.04
N LEU A 87 -0.97 -11.01 -7.36
CA LEU A 87 -1.86 -10.78 -6.22
C LEU A 87 -3.34 -10.85 -6.66
N LEU A 88 -3.66 -10.32 -7.83
CA LEU A 88 -4.99 -10.35 -8.41
C LEU A 88 -5.42 -11.76 -8.83
N ALA A 89 -4.54 -12.53 -9.48
CA ALA A 89 -4.87 -13.84 -10.03
C ALA A 89 -4.88 -14.95 -8.97
N SER A 90 -3.91 -14.96 -8.05
CA SER A 90 -3.56 -16.19 -7.32
C SER A 90 -3.75 -16.10 -5.80
N ARG A 91 -3.88 -14.88 -5.25
CA ARG A 91 -3.80 -14.69 -3.78
C ARG A 91 -5.14 -14.42 -3.09
N LYS A 92 -6.25 -14.26 -3.85
CA LYS A 92 -7.62 -14.04 -3.35
C LYS A 92 -7.69 -12.92 -2.30
N VAL A 93 -7.25 -11.73 -2.67
CA VAL A 93 -7.28 -10.53 -1.82
C VAL A 93 -8.61 -9.80 -1.98
N ASN A 94 -9.03 -9.02 -0.97
CA ASN A 94 -10.19 -8.14 -1.06
C ASN A 94 -9.79 -6.72 -1.44
N VAL A 95 -8.62 -6.30 -0.97
CA VAL A 95 -8.05 -4.97 -1.22
C VAL A 95 -6.63 -5.14 -1.74
N LEU A 96 -6.29 -4.46 -2.83
CA LEU A 96 -4.91 -4.36 -3.31
C LEU A 96 -4.37 -2.97 -2.98
N LEU A 97 -3.45 -2.92 -2.02
CA LEU A 97 -2.84 -1.69 -1.53
C LEU A 97 -1.50 -1.45 -2.22
N VAL A 98 -1.46 -0.44 -3.09
CA VAL A 98 -0.30 -0.10 -3.91
C VAL A 98 0.04 1.39 -3.76
N PRO A 99 0.73 1.79 -2.67
CA PRO A 99 0.96 3.20 -2.36
C PRO A 99 1.83 3.92 -3.39
N MET A 100 1.43 5.15 -3.71
CA MET A 100 2.21 6.14 -4.47
C MET A 100 3.13 6.87 -3.49
N ILE A 101 4.29 6.26 -3.21
CA ILE A 101 5.28 6.86 -2.32
C ILE A 101 5.94 8.04 -3.04
N TYR A 102 5.71 9.24 -2.55
CA TYR A 102 6.21 10.49 -3.13
C TYR A 102 7.57 10.88 -2.57
N SER A 103 7.71 10.89 -1.25
CA SER A 103 8.92 11.32 -0.53
C SER A 103 9.27 10.35 0.60
N LEU A 104 10.55 10.31 0.98
CA LEU A 104 11.10 9.44 2.01
C LEU A 104 12.08 10.21 2.91
N PRO A 105 12.21 9.86 4.20
CA PRO A 105 13.23 10.46 5.04
C PRO A 105 14.64 10.11 4.52
N SER A 106 15.58 11.03 4.72
CA SER A 106 16.97 10.88 4.28
C SER A 106 17.93 11.33 5.37
N PHE A 107 19.10 10.71 5.40
CA PHE A 107 20.20 11.10 6.28
C PHE A 107 21.05 12.25 5.71
N LEU A 108 20.86 12.60 4.43
CA LEU A 108 21.59 13.67 3.76
C LEU A 108 21.18 15.04 4.29
N LYS A 109 22.16 15.92 4.55
CA LYS A 109 21.97 17.26 5.14
C LYS A 109 22.83 18.30 4.40
N GLY A 110 22.55 19.58 4.62
CA GLY A 110 23.31 20.71 4.07
C GLY A 110 22.66 21.29 2.82
N HIS A 111 23.11 20.85 1.64
CA HIS A 111 22.64 21.38 0.35
C HIS A 111 21.41 20.65 -0.23
N VAL A 112 20.80 19.76 0.54
CA VAL A 112 19.62 19.00 0.11
C VAL A 112 18.37 19.85 0.38
N ILE A 113 17.62 20.13 -0.69
CA ILE A 113 16.36 20.88 -0.60
C ILE A 113 15.21 19.95 -0.19
N ASP A 114 15.11 18.77 -0.80
CA ASP A 114 14.05 17.80 -0.53
C ASP A 114 14.48 16.36 -0.89
N ASN A 115 13.76 15.36 -0.37
CA ASN A 115 14.02 13.94 -0.50
C ASN A 115 12.85 13.24 -1.18
N LEU A 116 12.82 13.36 -2.51
CA LEU A 116 11.77 12.79 -3.34
C LEU A 116 12.17 11.41 -3.88
N SER A 117 11.19 10.53 -4.00
CA SER A 117 11.31 9.31 -4.77
C SER A 117 11.44 9.63 -6.27
N CYS A 118 11.96 8.67 -7.04
CA CYS A 118 11.87 8.76 -8.50
C CYS A 118 10.39 8.90 -8.91
N THR A 119 10.08 9.80 -9.83
CA THR A 119 8.69 10.06 -10.27
C THR A 119 7.97 8.80 -10.74
N ARG A 120 8.71 7.79 -11.23
CA ARG A 120 8.18 6.49 -11.64
C ARG A 120 7.67 5.64 -10.47
N VAL A 121 8.16 5.84 -9.25
CA VAL A 121 7.64 5.18 -8.03
C VAL A 121 6.28 5.75 -7.68
N MET A 122 6.17 7.07 -7.58
CA MET A 122 4.91 7.75 -7.28
C MET A 122 3.85 7.50 -8.37
N MET A 123 4.22 7.59 -9.65
CA MET A 123 3.27 7.46 -10.76
C MET A 123 2.99 5.99 -11.16
N GLY A 124 3.88 5.07 -10.79
CA GLY A 124 3.84 3.66 -11.20
C GLY A 124 2.51 2.96 -10.88
N PRO A 125 1.97 3.09 -9.65
CA PRO A 125 0.71 2.46 -9.26
C PRO A 125 -0.43 2.77 -10.25
N GLU A 126 -0.74 4.05 -10.50
CA GLU A 126 -1.82 4.43 -11.41
C GLU A 126 -1.53 4.11 -12.88
N ASN A 127 -0.27 4.27 -13.34
CA ASN A 127 0.07 3.94 -14.73
C ASN A 127 -0.06 2.44 -15.02
N ILE A 128 0.29 1.59 -14.06
CA ILE A 128 0.16 0.14 -14.20
C ILE A 128 -1.30 -0.26 -14.03
N ARG A 129 -2.01 0.34 -13.07
CA ARG A 129 -3.46 0.17 -12.90
C ARG A 129 -4.19 0.44 -14.22
N ALA A 130 -3.81 1.49 -14.96
CA ALA A 130 -4.36 1.81 -16.28
C ALA A 130 -4.27 0.61 -17.25
N GLY A 131 -3.20 -0.17 -17.20
CA GLY A 131 -3.04 -1.39 -18.00
C GLY A 131 -4.02 -2.50 -17.65
N PHE A 132 -4.40 -2.62 -16.37
CA PHE A 132 -5.38 -3.60 -15.85
C PHE A 132 -6.85 -3.17 -16.01
N ILE A 133 -7.10 -1.95 -16.52
CA ILE A 133 -8.45 -1.44 -16.81
C ILE A 133 -8.66 -1.14 -18.30
N ARG A 134 -7.61 -1.25 -19.13
CA ARG A 134 -7.60 -0.78 -20.53
C ARG A 134 -8.59 -1.54 -21.42
N GLU A 135 -8.63 -2.86 -21.28
CA GLU A 135 -9.51 -3.74 -22.08
C GLU A 135 -10.75 -4.14 -21.28
N GLU A 136 -10.57 -4.38 -19.97
CA GLU A 136 -11.60 -4.75 -19.00
C GLU A 136 -11.12 -4.24 -17.63
N ASP A 137 -12.03 -3.86 -16.73
CA ASP A 137 -11.68 -3.65 -15.31
C ASP A 137 -11.50 -4.99 -14.58
N GLU A 138 -10.26 -5.49 -14.60
CA GLU A 138 -9.92 -6.78 -13.98
C GLU A 138 -10.04 -6.76 -12.46
N PHE A 139 -9.92 -5.59 -11.83
CA PHE A 139 -10.13 -5.44 -10.39
C PHE A 139 -11.61 -5.61 -10.05
N ALA A 140 -12.49 -4.96 -10.81
CA ALA A 140 -13.93 -5.13 -10.66
C ALA A 140 -14.38 -6.57 -10.93
N ARG A 141 -13.89 -7.20 -12.02
CA ARG A 141 -14.19 -8.62 -12.31
C ARG A 141 -13.76 -9.55 -11.17
N ALA A 142 -12.61 -9.28 -10.55
CA ALA A 142 -12.11 -10.07 -9.43
C ALA A 142 -12.77 -9.70 -8.07
N GLY A 143 -13.61 -8.67 -8.02
CA GLY A 143 -14.17 -8.15 -6.77
C GLY A 143 -13.13 -7.54 -5.83
N VAL A 144 -12.01 -7.05 -6.38
CA VAL A 144 -10.89 -6.49 -5.63
C VAL A 144 -10.95 -4.97 -5.66
N ARG A 145 -10.84 -4.33 -4.50
CA ARG A 145 -10.68 -2.87 -4.41
C ARG A 145 -9.22 -2.50 -4.57
N TYR A 146 -8.87 -1.87 -5.68
CA TYR A 146 -7.55 -1.26 -5.86
C TYR A 146 -7.47 0.06 -5.12
N VAL A 147 -6.48 0.23 -4.24
CA VAL A 147 -6.22 1.48 -3.53
C VAL A 147 -4.75 1.87 -3.66
N ALA A 148 -4.52 3.09 -4.15
CA ALA A 148 -3.19 3.66 -4.29
C ALA A 148 -3.12 4.99 -3.53
N PRO A 149 -2.95 4.96 -2.20
CA PRO A 149 -2.80 6.20 -1.44
C PRO A 149 -1.56 6.96 -1.87
N PHE A 150 -1.66 8.29 -1.93
CA PHE A 150 -0.49 9.16 -2.01
C PHE A 150 0.20 9.22 -0.64
N VAL A 151 1.53 9.09 -0.59
CA VAL A 151 2.23 8.93 0.69
C VAL A 151 3.51 9.77 0.70
N SER A 152 3.57 10.73 1.62
CA SER A 152 4.72 11.63 1.80
C SER A 152 5.46 11.30 3.11
N PHE A 153 6.32 10.27 3.12
CA PHE A 153 7.01 9.86 4.35
C PHE A 153 8.03 10.89 4.84
N ALA A 154 8.53 11.79 3.99
CA ALA A 154 9.36 12.91 4.44
C ALA A 154 8.58 13.96 5.24
N GLU A 155 7.24 13.94 5.15
CA GLU A 155 6.33 14.87 5.84
C GLU A 155 5.27 14.08 6.64
N PRO A 156 5.65 13.41 7.74
CA PRO A 156 4.77 12.47 8.44
C PRO A 156 3.42 13.05 8.90
N HIS A 157 3.36 14.35 9.15
CA HIS A 157 2.15 15.06 9.55
C HIS A 157 1.06 15.08 8.47
N LEU A 158 1.41 14.84 7.20
CA LEU A 158 0.45 14.73 6.09
C LEU A 158 -0.17 13.33 5.98
N LEU A 159 0.51 12.30 6.49
CA LEU A 159 0.12 10.90 6.32
C LEU A 159 -1.29 10.58 6.83
N PRO A 160 -1.76 11.06 8.01
CA PRO A 160 -3.10 10.76 8.48
C PRO A 160 -4.19 11.18 7.50
N LYS A 161 -4.09 12.39 6.95
CA LYS A 161 -5.05 12.91 5.97
C LYS A 161 -4.98 12.14 4.66
N GLN A 162 -3.78 11.98 4.11
CA GLN A 162 -3.58 11.28 2.83
C GLN A 162 -4.08 9.83 2.86
N LEU A 163 -3.77 9.11 3.93
CA LEU A 163 -4.19 7.73 4.11
C LEU A 163 -5.69 7.63 4.42
N TYR A 164 -6.24 8.52 5.24
CA TYR A 164 -7.68 8.51 5.53
C TYR A 164 -8.51 8.72 4.26
N GLU A 165 -8.19 9.76 3.48
CA GLU A 165 -8.92 10.09 2.26
C GLU A 165 -8.89 8.94 1.25
N SER A 166 -7.77 8.22 1.17
CA SER A 166 -7.57 7.12 0.22
C SER A 166 -8.15 5.77 0.69
N LEU A 167 -8.29 5.56 2.00
CA LEU A 167 -8.59 4.23 2.58
C LEU A 167 -9.97 4.14 3.24
N LYS A 168 -10.62 5.27 3.57
CA LYS A 168 -11.91 5.31 4.28
C LYS A 168 -12.98 4.42 3.64
N ASP A 169 -13.08 4.41 2.31
CA ASP A 169 -14.13 3.66 1.60
C ASP A 169 -13.78 2.17 1.46
N ALA A 170 -12.49 1.85 1.32
CA ALA A 170 -12.03 0.48 1.19
C ALA A 170 -12.09 -0.30 2.52
N PHE A 171 -11.77 0.38 3.63
CA PHE A 171 -11.63 -0.23 4.95
C PHE A 171 -12.74 0.16 5.94
N GLY A 172 -13.54 1.19 5.67
CA GLY A 172 -14.55 1.70 6.60
C GLY A 172 -13.91 2.20 7.90
N VAL A 173 -12.87 3.04 7.80
CA VAL A 173 -12.08 3.58 8.93
C VAL A 173 -12.47 5.02 9.25
N SER A 174 -12.35 5.41 10.52
CA SER A 174 -12.43 6.82 10.93
C SER A 174 -11.07 7.52 10.81
N TYR A 175 -11.07 8.86 10.84
CA TYR A 175 -9.82 9.63 10.81
C TYR A 175 -8.96 9.34 12.04
N GLU A 176 -9.57 9.21 13.22
CA GLU A 176 -8.88 8.92 14.48
C GLU A 176 -8.26 7.51 14.51
N GLU A 177 -8.91 6.53 13.87
CA GLU A 177 -8.30 5.20 13.67
C GLU A 177 -7.03 5.31 12.81
N VAL A 178 -7.11 6.05 11.69
CA VAL A 178 -5.99 6.22 10.77
C VAL A 178 -4.85 7.02 11.41
N GLU A 179 -5.15 8.12 12.08
CA GLU A 179 -4.15 8.94 12.77
C GLU A 179 -3.40 8.13 13.83
N ARG A 180 -4.13 7.34 14.64
CA ARG A 180 -3.51 6.42 15.60
C ARG A 180 -2.63 5.40 14.89
N ALA A 181 -3.13 4.75 13.86
CA ALA A 181 -2.39 3.71 13.13
C ALA A 181 -1.15 4.26 12.44
N VAL A 182 -1.19 5.51 11.94
CA VAL A 182 -0.03 6.20 11.37
C VAL A 182 1.03 6.41 12.44
N ARG A 183 0.65 6.95 13.61
CA ARG A 183 1.59 7.17 14.72
C ARG A 183 2.29 5.88 15.12
N GLU A 184 1.53 4.83 15.39
CA GLU A 184 2.06 3.52 15.78
C GLU A 184 2.88 2.86 14.65
N GLY A 185 2.53 3.11 13.39
CA GLY A 185 3.26 2.60 12.22
C GLY A 185 4.61 3.27 11.99
N LEU A 186 4.79 4.51 12.47
CA LEU A 186 6.04 5.26 12.40
C LEU A 186 6.96 5.02 13.60
N GLU A 187 6.49 4.34 14.64
CA GLU A 187 7.33 3.91 15.76
C GLU A 187 8.27 2.76 15.34
N ASP A 188 9.54 2.82 15.77
CA ASP A 188 10.61 1.87 15.42
C ASP A 188 10.41 0.47 16.04
#